data_AF-A0A7C2WA08-F1
#
_entry.id   AF-A0A7C2WA08-F1
#
_cell.length_a   1.000
_cell.length_b   1.000
_cell.length_c   1.000
_cell.angle_alpha   90.00
_cell.angle_beta   90.00
_cell.angle_gamma   90.00
#
_symmetry.space_group_name_H-M   'P 1'
#
loop_
_entity.id
_entity.type
_entity.pdbx_description
1 polymer ?
#
loop_
_entity_poly.entity_id
_entity_poly.type
_entity_poly.pdbx_seq_one_letter_code
_entity_poly.pdbx_strand_id
1 'polypeptide(L)'
;AGAQRPELPGRPGLNPLRVETTYEVTPQQLAALREVAEALGLEQQRLERIQLGFAFPPDDPEVFPFLEARFRAAERPAVRTVPHRRDLEAILTWTRDARRRSDLVIVSVHAHEQGATKEDPAEFLFTFAHAAIDAGADVVVGHGPHLLRGMELYRGKPIFYSLGNFIAQNELVELLPADAYERFRADPAMTPSQVFLQRNDNERKSFPADRRYWQTVVPICEFEESELRRIELVPVSLGFGQPVYRRGQPRLAAGDEAAEILERFAALSRTFGTAIRIEGDRGLVELPAGA
;
A
#
# COMPACT_ATOMS: atom_id res chain seq x y z
N ALA A 1 14.35 -10.09 1.84
CA ALA A 1 14.97 -11.41 1.57
C ALA A 1 16.17 -11.17 0.64
N GLY A 2 17.32 -11.82 0.88
CA GLY A 2 18.49 -11.72 0.00
C GLY A 2 18.56 -12.88 -0.98
N ALA A 3 19.26 -12.70 -2.10
CA ALA A 3 19.57 -13.79 -3.02
C ALA A 3 20.36 -14.89 -2.29
N GLN A 4 20.07 -16.15 -2.62
CA GLN A 4 20.87 -17.27 -2.16
C GLN A 4 22.34 -17.07 -2.57
N ARG A 5 23.24 -17.30 -1.61
CA ARG A 5 24.66 -17.51 -1.88
C ARG A 5 24.99 -18.99 -1.68
N PRO A 6 26.07 -19.52 -2.27
CA PRO A 6 26.48 -20.90 -2.04
C PRO A 6 26.56 -21.27 -0.54
N GLU A 7 26.90 -20.29 0.31
CA GLU A 7 27.11 -20.48 1.74
C GLU A 7 25.90 -20.13 2.61
N LEU A 8 24.91 -19.39 2.08
CA LEU A 8 23.74 -18.95 2.85
C LEU A 8 22.47 -19.08 2.00
N PRO A 9 21.55 -20.00 2.36
CA PRO A 9 20.29 -20.13 1.65
C PRO A 9 19.50 -18.82 1.73
N GLY A 10 18.89 -18.43 0.60
CA GLY A 10 17.94 -17.33 0.59
C GLY A 10 16.75 -17.64 1.51
N ARG A 11 16.09 -16.61 2.05
CA ARG A 11 14.84 -16.81 2.81
C ARG A 11 13.72 -17.12 1.81
N PRO A 12 13.19 -18.35 1.76
CA PRO A 12 12.16 -18.72 0.79
C PRO A 12 10.83 -18.00 1.09
N GLY A 13 9.97 -17.87 0.07
CA GLY A 13 8.56 -17.50 0.24
C GLY A 13 8.23 -16.01 0.32
N LEU A 14 9.20 -15.11 0.15
CA LEU A 14 8.93 -13.67 0.01
C LEU A 14 9.25 -13.22 -1.41
N ASN A 15 8.30 -12.50 -2.03
CA ASN A 15 8.49 -11.75 -3.27
C ASN A 15 8.59 -10.25 -2.94
N PRO A 16 9.73 -9.77 -2.40
CA PRO A 16 9.83 -8.40 -1.89
C PRO A 16 9.88 -7.40 -3.04
N LEU A 17 9.25 -6.25 -2.82
CA LEU A 17 9.46 -5.05 -3.61
C LEU A 17 10.02 -3.98 -2.68
N ARG A 18 11.35 -3.87 -2.60
CA ARG A 18 11.95 -2.76 -1.85
C ARG A 18 11.61 -1.43 -2.53
N VAL A 19 11.46 -0.40 -1.72
CA VAL A 19 11.14 0.96 -2.17
C VAL A 19 12.26 1.87 -1.72
N GLU A 20 12.78 2.67 -2.64
CA GLU A 20 13.69 3.75 -2.30
C GLU A 20 12.89 5.03 -2.15
N THR A 21 13.04 5.66 -0.98
CA THR A 21 12.37 6.93 -0.66
C THR A 21 13.39 8.04 -0.65
N THR A 22 13.11 9.11 -1.39
CA THR A 22 13.90 10.36 -1.37
C THR A 22 13.01 11.51 -0.94
N TYR A 23 13.46 12.26 0.06
CA TYR A 23 12.80 13.45 0.56
C TYR A 23 13.38 14.67 -0.16
N GLU A 24 12.58 15.25 -1.04
CA GLU A 24 12.88 16.53 -1.68
C GLU A 24 12.61 17.63 -0.66
N VAL A 25 13.57 18.54 -0.49
CA VAL A 25 13.51 19.69 0.43
C VAL A 25 14.10 20.92 -0.24
N THR A 26 13.79 22.12 0.26
CA THR A 26 14.37 23.34 -0.32
C THR A 26 15.89 23.39 -0.08
N PRO A 27 16.67 24.12 -0.91
CA PRO A 27 18.10 24.26 -0.70
C PRO A 27 18.47 24.76 0.71
N GLN A 28 17.67 25.68 1.26
CA GLN A 28 17.85 26.18 2.63
C GLN A 28 17.62 25.09 3.69
N GLN A 29 16.57 24.27 3.54
CA GLN A 29 16.31 23.15 4.44
C GLN A 29 17.43 22.10 4.36
N LEU A 30 17.94 21.81 3.16
CA LEU A 30 19.05 20.88 2.99
C LEU A 30 20.34 21.40 3.65
N ALA A 31 20.62 22.70 3.53
CA ALA A 31 21.77 23.31 4.19
C ALA A 31 21.67 23.19 5.73
N ALA A 32 20.48 23.43 6.29
CA ALA A 32 20.25 23.24 7.73
C ALA A 32 20.44 21.77 8.18
N LEU A 33 20.00 20.80 7.38
CA LEU A 33 20.24 19.37 7.68
C LEU A 33 21.73 19.03 7.68
N ARG A 34 22.50 19.61 6.75
CA ARG A 34 23.95 19.43 6.70
C ARG A 34 24.64 20.03 7.92
N GLU A 35 24.26 21.25 8.30
CA GLU A 35 24.78 21.92 9.50
C GLU A 35 24.51 21.09 10.76
N VAL A 36 23.29 20.56 10.92
CA VAL A 36 22.95 19.66 12.04
C VAL A 36 23.79 18.39 12.00
N ALA A 37 23.99 17.78 10.83
CA ALA A 37 24.79 16.56 10.69
C ALA A 37 26.26 16.78 11.08
N GLU A 38 26.82 17.92 10.69
CA GLU A 38 28.18 18.32 11.02
C GLU A 38 28.32 18.62 12.52
N ALA A 39 27.41 19.42 13.08
CA ALA A 39 27.42 19.82 14.49
C ALA A 39 27.28 18.61 15.44
N LEU A 40 26.52 17.58 15.03
CA LEU A 40 26.36 16.34 15.80
C LEU A 40 27.46 15.30 15.50
N GLY A 41 28.38 15.56 14.57
CA GLY A 41 29.42 14.63 14.14
C GLY A 41 28.90 13.43 13.33
N LEU A 42 27.66 13.47 12.85
CA LEU A 42 27.04 12.40 12.06
C LEU A 42 27.73 12.23 10.71
N GLU A 43 28.14 13.34 10.08
CA GLU A 43 28.83 13.29 8.80
C GLU A 43 30.22 12.65 8.93
N GLN A 44 30.97 13.01 9.98
CA GLN A 44 32.27 12.40 10.27
C GLN A 44 32.13 10.88 10.52
N GLN A 45 31.14 10.47 11.33
CA GLN A 45 30.84 9.05 11.55
C GLN A 45 30.45 8.33 10.24
N ARG A 46 29.69 8.99 9.36
CA ARG A 46 29.31 8.43 8.06
C ARG A 46 30.53 8.21 7.18
N LEU A 47 31.43 9.20 7.11
CA LEU A 47 32.67 9.11 6.33
C LEU A 47 33.59 8.00 6.86
N GLU A 48 33.73 7.88 8.19
CA GLU A 48 34.48 6.79 8.82
C GLU A 48 33.88 5.42 8.50
N ARG A 49 32.55 5.28 8.57
CA ARG A 49 31.86 4.04 8.18
C ARG A 49 32.08 3.70 6.70
N ILE A 50 32.11 4.69 5.81
CA ILE A 50 32.43 4.48 4.39
C ILE A 50 33.88 4.01 4.25
N GLN A 51 34.81 4.67 4.92
CA GLN A 51 36.23 4.31 4.90
C GLN A 51 36.46 2.88 5.40
N LEU A 52 35.72 2.46 6.43
CA LEU A 52 35.79 1.11 7.00
C LEU A 52 34.97 0.07 6.21
N GLY A 53 34.23 0.46 5.17
CA GLY A 53 33.38 -0.43 4.37
C GLY A 53 32.07 -0.87 5.05
N PHE A 54 31.65 -0.19 6.12
CA PHE A 54 30.37 -0.41 6.82
C PHE A 54 29.23 0.50 6.33
N ALA A 55 29.52 1.34 5.34
CA ALA A 55 28.57 2.16 4.60
C ALA A 55 29.10 2.40 3.18
N PHE A 56 28.24 2.88 2.30
CA PHE A 56 28.60 3.21 0.92
C PHE A 56 28.17 4.65 0.62
N PRO A 57 28.91 5.39 -0.22
CA PRO A 57 28.45 6.68 -0.71
C PRO A 57 27.14 6.51 -1.49
N PRO A 58 26.27 7.52 -1.52
CA PRO A 58 25.06 7.46 -2.35
C PRO A 58 25.45 7.35 -3.83
N ASP A 59 24.67 6.59 -4.60
CA ASP A 59 24.88 6.45 -6.05
C ASP A 59 24.75 7.79 -6.80
N ASP A 60 23.92 8.69 -6.27
CA ASP A 60 23.72 10.03 -6.77
C ASP A 60 24.37 11.06 -5.82
N PRO A 61 25.35 11.85 -6.29
CA PRO A 61 26.06 12.82 -5.45
C PRO A 61 25.18 13.98 -4.98
N GLU A 62 24.03 14.23 -5.62
CA GLU A 62 23.07 15.25 -5.18
C GLU A 62 22.25 14.81 -3.96
N VAL A 63 22.28 13.50 -3.65
CA VAL A 63 21.60 12.95 -2.48
C VAL A 63 22.47 13.11 -1.24
N PHE A 64 21.91 13.74 -0.22
CA PHE A 64 22.48 13.81 1.11
C PHE A 64 21.85 12.76 2.02
N PRO A 65 22.61 11.75 2.49
CA PRO A 65 22.12 10.83 3.52
C PRO A 65 22.11 11.53 4.88
N PHE A 66 20.98 11.49 5.58
CA PHE A 66 20.86 11.97 6.95
C PHE A 66 20.14 10.92 7.78
N LEU A 67 20.89 10.29 8.70
CA LEU A 67 20.48 9.05 9.39
C LEU A 67 20.10 7.96 8.37
N GLU A 68 18.90 7.40 8.46
CA GLU A 68 18.38 6.38 7.54
C GLU A 68 17.64 6.97 6.34
N ALA A 69 17.51 8.31 6.26
CA ALA A 69 16.76 9.01 5.22
C ALA A 69 17.69 9.62 4.15
N ARG A 70 17.14 9.76 2.94
CA ARG A 70 17.82 10.33 1.77
C ARG A 70 17.18 11.66 1.41
N PHE A 71 17.96 12.73 1.37
CA PHE A 71 17.47 14.07 1.05
C PHE A 71 18.07 14.60 -0.25
N ARG A 72 17.31 15.39 -1.00
CA ARG A 72 17.79 16.12 -2.19
C ARG A 72 17.20 17.52 -2.21
N ALA A 73 17.96 18.48 -2.76
CA ALA A 73 17.44 19.82 -3.00
C ALA A 73 16.43 19.82 -4.16
N ALA A 74 15.29 20.48 -3.96
CA ALA A 74 14.28 20.74 -4.98
C ALA A 74 13.62 22.10 -4.74
N GLU A 75 12.89 22.62 -5.72
CA GLU A 75 12.14 23.88 -5.57
C GLU A 75 11.02 23.78 -4.53
N ARG A 76 10.39 22.61 -4.40
CA ARG A 76 9.29 22.35 -3.47
C ARG A 76 9.48 21.01 -2.76
N PRO A 77 9.13 20.91 -1.46
CA PRO A 77 9.21 19.66 -0.76
C PRO A 77 8.27 18.58 -1.33
N ALA A 78 8.76 17.35 -1.42
CA ALA A 78 7.99 16.19 -1.83
C ALA A 78 8.61 14.90 -1.28
N VAL A 79 7.83 13.83 -1.28
CA VAL A 79 8.32 12.48 -0.99
C VAL A 79 8.26 11.68 -2.27
N ARG A 80 9.43 11.32 -2.80
CA ARG A 80 9.55 10.52 -4.02
C ARG A 80 9.81 9.08 -3.64
N THR A 81 9.09 8.17 -4.30
CA THR A 81 9.26 6.73 -4.07
C THR A 81 9.44 6.01 -5.38
N VAL A 82 10.46 5.17 -5.47
CA VAL A 82 10.74 4.35 -6.67
C VAL A 82 10.91 2.90 -6.28
N PRO A 83 10.41 1.95 -7.11
CA PRO A 83 10.63 0.54 -6.83
C PRO A 83 12.09 0.18 -7.07
N HIS A 84 12.68 -0.61 -6.18
CA HIS A 84 14.04 -1.09 -6.34
C HIS A 84 14.15 -1.93 -7.62
N ARG A 85 14.97 -1.47 -8.56
CA ARG A 85 15.00 -1.98 -9.95
C ARG A 85 15.15 -3.49 -10.06
N ARG A 86 16.03 -4.09 -9.25
CA ARG A 86 16.26 -5.55 -9.27
C ARG A 86 15.04 -6.34 -8.79
N ASP A 87 14.32 -5.79 -7.82
CA ASP A 87 13.17 -6.46 -7.23
C ASP A 87 11.99 -6.38 -8.21
N LEU A 88 11.77 -5.20 -8.80
CA LEU A 88 10.83 -5.00 -9.89
C LEU A 88 11.09 -6.00 -11.01
N GLU A 89 12.30 -6.05 -11.58
CA GLU A 89 12.57 -6.92 -12.74
C GLU A 89 12.45 -8.42 -12.39
N ALA A 90 12.79 -8.82 -11.15
CA ALA A 90 12.56 -10.18 -10.69
C ALA A 90 11.05 -10.53 -10.67
N ILE A 91 10.20 -9.62 -10.19
CA ILE A 91 8.74 -9.79 -10.22
C ILE A 91 8.25 -9.87 -11.66
N LEU A 92 8.64 -8.92 -12.51
CA LEU A 92 8.20 -8.86 -13.91
C LEU A 92 8.62 -10.09 -14.72
N THR A 93 9.79 -10.67 -14.41
CA THR A 93 10.22 -11.94 -15.02
C THR A 93 9.19 -13.04 -14.81
N TRP A 94 8.70 -13.20 -13.58
CA TRP A 94 7.68 -14.19 -13.25
C TRP A 94 6.29 -13.81 -13.75
N THR A 95 5.97 -12.51 -13.85
CA THR A 95 4.73 -12.05 -14.50
C THR A 95 4.68 -12.43 -15.99
N ARG A 96 5.77 -12.17 -16.74
CA ARG A 96 5.87 -12.54 -18.17
C ARG A 96 5.77 -14.04 -18.38
N ASP A 97 6.33 -14.80 -17.45
CA ASP A 97 6.32 -16.25 -17.46
C ASP A 97 4.93 -16.82 -17.09
N ALA A 98 4.22 -16.23 -16.13
CA ALA A 98 2.82 -16.55 -15.84
C ALA A 98 1.92 -16.31 -17.07
N ARG A 99 2.13 -15.19 -17.78
CA ARG A 99 1.35 -14.86 -18.99
C ARG A 99 1.44 -15.93 -20.08
N ARG A 100 2.57 -16.64 -20.17
CA ARG A 100 2.77 -17.73 -21.15
C ARG A 100 2.01 -19.01 -20.79
N ARG A 101 1.43 -19.12 -19.59
CA ARG A 101 0.82 -20.35 -19.06
C ARG A 101 -0.59 -20.16 -18.52
N SER A 102 -1.19 -18.99 -18.72
CA SER A 102 -2.46 -18.64 -18.10
C SER A 102 -3.27 -17.78 -19.04
N ASP A 103 -4.57 -18.01 -19.04
CA ASP A 103 -5.54 -17.20 -19.79
C ASP A 103 -5.59 -15.78 -19.23
N LEU A 104 -5.56 -15.67 -17.89
CA LEU A 104 -5.51 -14.42 -17.13
C LEU A 104 -4.39 -14.44 -16.09
N VAL A 105 -3.75 -13.29 -15.89
CA VAL A 105 -2.71 -13.07 -14.87
C VAL A 105 -3.14 -11.97 -13.91
N ILE A 106 -3.21 -12.28 -12.62
CA ILE A 106 -3.50 -11.31 -11.56
C ILE A 106 -2.25 -11.10 -10.73
N VAL A 107 -1.84 -9.84 -10.58
CA VAL A 107 -0.73 -9.44 -9.70
C VAL A 107 -1.30 -8.80 -8.45
N SER A 108 -1.05 -9.38 -7.28
CA SER A 108 -1.43 -8.81 -5.99
C SER A 108 -0.23 -8.13 -5.34
N VAL A 109 -0.43 -6.92 -4.79
CA VAL A 109 0.62 -6.15 -4.10
C VAL A 109 0.15 -5.69 -2.71
N HIS A 110 0.98 -5.99 -1.71
CA HIS A 110 0.79 -5.52 -0.34
C HIS A 110 1.72 -4.34 -0.07
N ALA A 111 1.19 -3.13 0.11
CA ALA A 111 1.97 -1.92 0.37
C ALA A 111 1.23 -0.97 1.32
N HIS A 112 1.94 -0.36 2.26
CA HIS A 112 1.37 0.58 3.23
C HIS A 112 1.72 2.04 2.94
N GLU A 113 2.73 2.25 2.12
CA GLU A 113 3.23 3.55 1.70
C GLU A 113 2.12 4.37 1.04
N GLN A 114 2.19 5.69 1.24
CA GLN A 114 1.13 6.62 0.92
C GLN A 114 1.68 7.89 0.26
N GLY A 115 0.82 8.58 -0.49
CA GLY A 115 1.08 9.93 -1.00
C GLY A 115 0.76 11.00 0.05
N ALA A 116 0.04 12.04 -0.36
CA ALA A 116 -0.33 13.15 0.53
C ALA A 116 -1.24 12.69 1.69
N THR A 117 -2.14 11.74 1.43
CA THR A 117 -3.03 11.13 2.43
C THR A 117 -2.93 9.60 2.38
N LYS A 118 -3.50 8.91 3.38
CA LYS A 118 -3.57 7.44 3.41
C LYS A 118 -4.30 6.82 2.21
N GLU A 119 -5.26 7.56 1.65
CA GLU A 119 -6.07 7.15 0.49
C GLU A 119 -5.34 7.42 -0.84
N ASP A 120 -4.22 8.15 -0.82
CA ASP A 120 -3.36 8.36 -1.99
C ASP A 120 -2.28 7.28 -2.08
N PRO A 121 -2.14 6.57 -3.21
CA PRO A 121 -1.03 5.64 -3.44
C PRO A 121 0.32 6.39 -3.50
N ALA A 122 1.38 5.76 -3.00
CA ALA A 122 2.74 6.24 -3.21
C ALA A 122 3.20 6.05 -4.68
N GLU A 123 4.10 6.90 -5.15
CA GLU A 123 4.51 6.97 -6.56
C GLU A 123 5.04 5.64 -7.14
N PHE A 124 5.77 4.85 -6.33
CA PHE A 124 6.29 3.56 -6.81
C PHE A 124 5.17 2.57 -7.17
N LEU A 125 3.98 2.70 -6.59
CA LEU A 125 2.85 1.82 -6.91
C LEU A 125 2.35 2.05 -8.34
N PHE A 126 2.33 3.30 -8.82
CA PHE A 126 2.03 3.60 -10.22
C PHE A 126 3.06 2.94 -11.13
N THR A 127 4.34 3.15 -10.83
CA THR A 127 5.46 2.58 -11.60
C THR A 127 5.39 1.06 -11.63
N PHE A 128 5.14 0.42 -10.48
CA PHE A 128 5.04 -1.03 -10.37
C PHE A 128 3.81 -1.58 -11.10
N ALA A 129 2.64 -0.98 -10.89
CA ALA A 129 1.38 -1.49 -11.46
C ALA A 129 1.37 -1.38 -12.99
N HIS A 130 1.80 -0.25 -13.55
CA HIS A 130 1.93 -0.08 -15.00
C HIS A 130 2.95 -1.07 -15.58
N ALA A 131 4.09 -1.26 -14.93
CA ALA A 131 5.09 -2.23 -15.37
C ALA A 131 4.59 -3.68 -15.30
N ALA A 132 3.77 -4.03 -14.30
CA ALA A 132 3.14 -5.34 -14.19
C ALA A 132 2.15 -5.60 -15.34
N ILE A 133 1.30 -4.63 -15.67
CA ILE A 133 0.40 -4.71 -16.84
C ILE A 133 1.22 -4.84 -18.13
N ASP A 134 2.25 -4.02 -18.32
CA ASP A 134 3.15 -4.09 -19.48
C ASP A 134 3.89 -5.43 -19.59
N ALA A 135 4.14 -6.11 -18.47
CA ALA A 135 4.73 -7.45 -18.41
C ALA A 135 3.72 -8.58 -18.69
N GLY A 136 2.44 -8.27 -18.86
CA GLY A 136 1.38 -9.23 -19.19
C GLY A 136 0.42 -9.56 -18.06
N ALA A 137 0.34 -8.74 -17.00
CA ALA A 137 -0.75 -8.84 -16.05
C ALA A 137 -2.06 -8.32 -16.67
N ASP A 138 -3.16 -8.99 -16.38
CA ASP A 138 -4.50 -8.59 -16.78
C ASP A 138 -5.20 -7.77 -15.69
N VAL A 139 -4.81 -7.95 -14.42
CA VAL A 139 -5.32 -7.18 -13.28
C VAL A 139 -4.20 -6.94 -12.28
N VAL A 140 -4.13 -5.74 -11.70
CA VAL A 140 -3.32 -5.47 -10.50
C VAL A 140 -4.24 -5.16 -9.32
N VAL A 141 -4.06 -5.87 -8.21
CA VAL A 141 -4.84 -5.71 -6.98
C VAL A 141 -3.94 -5.31 -5.83
N GLY A 142 -4.10 -4.07 -5.37
CA GLY A 142 -3.45 -3.53 -4.18
C GLY A 142 -4.22 -3.83 -2.91
N HIS A 143 -3.49 -3.96 -1.82
CA HIS A 143 -3.99 -3.99 -0.45
C HIS A 143 -2.86 -3.59 0.52
N GLY A 144 -3.15 -3.53 1.82
CA GLY A 144 -2.18 -3.06 2.83
C GLY A 144 -2.67 -1.86 3.64
N PRO A 145 -3.10 -0.73 3.04
CA PRO A 145 -3.43 0.47 3.83
C PRO A 145 -4.73 0.32 4.65
N HIS A 146 -5.43 -0.81 4.52
CA HIS A 146 -6.72 -1.14 5.15
C HIS A 146 -7.89 -0.24 4.73
N LEU A 147 -7.66 0.62 3.74
CA LEU A 147 -8.62 1.59 3.21
C LEU A 147 -8.79 1.36 1.71
N LEU A 148 -9.92 1.77 1.17
CA LEU A 148 -10.08 1.89 -0.28
C LEU A 148 -9.12 2.97 -0.82
N ARG A 149 -8.46 2.66 -1.93
CA ARG A 149 -7.81 3.64 -2.81
C ARG A 149 -8.43 3.49 -4.19
N GLY A 150 -8.38 4.55 -4.99
CA GLY A 150 -9.03 4.58 -6.30
C GLY A 150 -8.53 3.48 -7.25
N MET A 151 -9.27 3.28 -8.34
CA MET A 151 -8.82 2.44 -9.45
C MET A 151 -8.48 3.26 -10.69
N GLU A 152 -7.65 2.67 -11.54
CA GLU A 152 -7.26 3.18 -12.85
C GLU A 152 -7.51 2.10 -13.91
N LEU A 153 -7.84 2.52 -15.13
CA LEU A 153 -7.79 1.68 -16.33
C LEU A 153 -6.52 2.02 -17.12
N TYR A 154 -5.52 1.15 -17.04
CA TYR A 154 -4.26 1.30 -17.77
C TYR A 154 -4.22 0.30 -18.92
N ARG A 155 -4.16 0.80 -20.17
CA ARG A 155 -4.22 -0.03 -21.40
C ARG A 155 -5.41 -1.00 -21.43
N GLY A 156 -6.58 -0.55 -20.96
CA GLY A 156 -7.80 -1.36 -20.89
C GLY A 156 -7.81 -2.39 -19.75
N LYS A 157 -6.78 -2.43 -18.89
CA LYS A 157 -6.68 -3.36 -17.76
C LYS A 157 -6.90 -2.63 -16.43
N PRO A 158 -7.62 -3.21 -15.46
CA PRO A 158 -7.89 -2.56 -14.20
C PRO A 158 -6.73 -2.69 -13.21
N ILE A 159 -6.42 -1.56 -12.57
CA ILE A 159 -5.51 -1.46 -11.44
C ILE A 159 -6.31 -0.95 -10.25
N PHE A 160 -6.48 -1.77 -9.23
CA PHE A 160 -7.12 -1.39 -7.97
C PHE A 160 -6.03 -1.03 -6.97
N TYR A 161 -5.81 0.25 -6.64
CA TYR A 161 -4.66 0.62 -5.79
C TYR A 161 -4.81 0.19 -4.33
N SER A 162 -6.05 -0.04 -3.86
CA SER A 162 -6.33 -0.78 -2.64
C SER A 162 -7.81 -1.13 -2.56
N LEU A 163 -8.14 -2.40 -2.32
CA LEU A 163 -9.51 -2.82 -2.02
C LEU A 163 -9.85 -2.74 -0.52
N GLY A 164 -8.92 -2.35 0.35
CA GLY A 164 -9.17 -2.30 1.80
C GLY A 164 -9.28 -3.69 2.43
N ASN A 165 -10.10 -3.83 3.48
CA ASN A 165 -10.28 -5.09 4.19
C ASN A 165 -11.48 -5.86 3.62
N PHE A 166 -11.32 -7.14 3.28
CA PHE A 166 -12.45 -8.02 2.98
C PHE A 166 -12.98 -8.74 4.24
N ILE A 167 -12.07 -9.06 5.17
CA ILE A 167 -12.36 -9.57 6.51
C ILE A 167 -11.52 -8.74 7.47
N ALA A 168 -12.11 -8.29 8.58
CA ALA A 168 -11.39 -7.50 9.59
C ALA A 168 -11.46 -8.17 10.96
N GLN A 169 -10.38 -8.87 11.35
CA GLN A 169 -10.22 -9.44 12.68
C GLN A 169 -8.96 -8.91 13.34
N ASN A 170 -9.09 -7.80 14.07
CA ASN A 170 -7.99 -7.23 14.85
C ASN A 170 -8.19 -7.41 16.36
N GLU A 171 -9.44 -7.42 16.84
CA GLU A 171 -9.76 -7.28 18.28
C GLU A 171 -10.13 -8.61 18.96
N LEU A 172 -10.29 -9.68 18.18
CA LEU A 172 -10.68 -11.02 18.63
C LEU A 172 -9.51 -12.02 18.56
N VAL A 173 -8.28 -11.55 18.78
CA VAL A 173 -7.12 -12.44 18.86
C VAL A 173 -7.01 -13.00 20.28
N GLU A 174 -6.75 -14.31 20.37
CA GLU A 174 -6.67 -15.01 21.66
C GLU A 174 -5.36 -14.75 22.40
N LEU A 175 -4.29 -14.43 21.67
CA LEU A 175 -2.95 -14.27 22.19
C LEU A 175 -2.29 -13.03 21.59
N LEU A 176 -1.56 -12.30 22.44
CA LEU A 176 -0.68 -11.21 22.04
C LEU A 176 0.74 -11.52 22.53
N PRO A 177 1.78 -11.26 21.72
CA PRO A 177 3.15 -11.44 22.17
C PRO A 177 3.55 -10.31 23.15
N ALA A 178 4.56 -10.56 24.00
CA ALA A 178 4.95 -9.63 25.08
C ALA A 178 5.33 -8.23 24.57
N ASP A 179 5.98 -8.15 23.41
CA ASP A 179 6.31 -6.90 22.74
C ASP A 179 5.07 -6.08 22.35
N ALA A 180 3.91 -6.71 22.12
CA ALA A 180 2.66 -5.99 21.90
C ALA A 180 2.19 -5.28 23.19
N TYR A 181 2.33 -5.91 24.35
CA TYR A 181 2.00 -5.29 25.64
C TYR A 181 2.90 -4.08 25.91
N GLU A 182 4.22 -4.24 25.72
CA GLU A 182 5.18 -3.14 25.85
C GLU A 182 4.87 -2.00 24.87
N ARG A 183 4.67 -2.32 23.59
CA ARG A 183 4.34 -1.35 22.54
C ARG A 183 3.07 -0.57 22.85
N PHE A 184 2.04 -1.24 23.36
CA PHE A 184 0.76 -0.62 23.72
C PHE A 184 0.74 -0.07 25.14
N ARG A 185 1.88 -0.14 25.86
CA ARG A 185 2.04 0.29 27.26
C ARG A 185 0.98 -0.34 28.17
N ALA A 186 0.64 -1.59 27.91
CA ALA A 186 -0.33 -2.36 28.66
C ALA A 186 0.36 -3.16 29.76
N ASP A 187 -0.32 -3.33 30.89
CA ASP A 187 0.14 -4.22 31.95
C ASP A 187 0.18 -5.67 31.42
N PRO A 188 1.28 -6.43 31.59
CA PRO A 188 1.38 -7.82 31.16
C PRO A 188 0.29 -8.77 31.70
N ALA A 189 -0.36 -8.40 32.81
CA ALA A 189 -1.48 -9.15 33.37
C ALA A 189 -2.81 -8.92 32.64
N MET A 190 -2.90 -7.94 31.73
CA MET A 190 -4.11 -7.67 30.96
C MET A 190 -4.44 -8.82 30.00
N THR A 191 -5.72 -9.10 29.86
CA THR A 191 -6.20 -9.95 28.77
C THR A 191 -6.04 -9.23 27.42
N PRO A 192 -5.94 -9.95 26.29
CA PRO A 192 -5.88 -9.31 24.97
C PRO A 192 -7.01 -8.30 24.72
N SER A 193 -8.24 -8.61 25.14
CA SER A 193 -9.38 -7.69 24.99
C SER A 193 -9.18 -6.38 25.76
N GLN A 194 -8.62 -6.42 26.97
CA GLN A 194 -8.27 -5.22 27.73
C GLN A 194 -7.17 -4.41 27.04
N VAL A 195 -6.15 -5.08 26.47
CA VAL A 195 -5.09 -4.42 25.69
C VAL A 195 -5.68 -3.68 24.49
N PHE A 196 -6.62 -4.29 23.75
CA PHE A 196 -7.27 -3.62 22.62
C PHE A 196 -8.15 -2.45 23.05
N LEU A 197 -8.93 -2.58 24.13
CA LEU A 197 -9.73 -1.47 24.68
C LEU A 197 -8.85 -0.30 25.13
N GLN A 198 -7.68 -0.55 25.72
CA GLN A 198 -6.70 0.49 26.01
C GLN A 198 -6.12 1.10 24.73
N ARG A 199 -5.69 0.26 23.79
CA ARG A 199 -5.09 0.68 22.52
C ARG A 199 -6.04 1.56 21.70
N ASN A 200 -7.32 1.22 21.65
CA ASN A 200 -8.34 1.92 20.87
C ASN A 200 -9.11 2.98 21.69
N ASP A 201 -8.74 3.20 22.95
CA ASP A 201 -9.43 4.13 23.88
C ASP A 201 -10.94 3.91 23.92
N ASN A 202 -11.35 2.68 24.25
CA ASN A 202 -12.76 2.25 24.25
C ASN A 202 -13.46 2.66 22.94
N GLU A 203 -12.83 2.32 21.81
CA GLU A 203 -13.29 2.58 20.44
C GLU A 203 -13.27 4.05 19.98
N ARG A 204 -12.71 4.99 20.76
CA ARG A 204 -12.60 6.41 20.37
C ARG A 204 -11.47 6.71 19.37
N LYS A 205 -10.52 5.78 19.17
CA LYS A 205 -9.43 5.90 18.17
C LYS A 205 -9.12 4.56 17.50
N SER A 206 -8.17 4.56 16.56
CA SER A 206 -7.79 3.37 15.75
C SER A 206 -8.93 2.92 14.82
N PHE A 207 -8.89 1.68 14.33
CA PHE A 207 -9.85 1.14 13.38
C PHE A 207 -11.33 1.29 13.80
N PRO A 208 -11.74 1.06 15.06
CA PRO A 208 -13.14 1.20 15.46
C PRO A 208 -13.71 2.62 15.33
N ALA A 209 -12.86 3.65 15.31
CA ALA A 209 -13.28 5.05 15.27
C ALA A 209 -13.41 5.62 13.84
N ASP A 210 -12.98 4.87 12.83
CA ASP A 210 -12.93 5.34 11.45
C ASP A 210 -13.65 4.35 10.54
N ARG A 211 -14.83 4.76 10.07
CA ARG A 211 -15.75 3.97 9.24
C ARG A 211 -15.08 3.40 7.99
N ARG A 212 -14.08 4.10 7.44
CA ARG A 212 -13.41 3.71 6.19
C ARG A 212 -12.71 2.35 6.27
N TYR A 213 -12.27 1.92 7.46
CA TYR A 213 -11.66 0.59 7.64
C TYR A 213 -12.66 -0.58 7.56
N TRP A 214 -13.96 -0.27 7.56
CA TRP A 214 -15.06 -1.24 7.62
C TRP A 214 -15.89 -1.25 6.34
N GLN A 215 -15.37 -0.62 5.28
CA GLN A 215 -16.01 -0.46 3.99
C GLN A 215 -15.06 -0.96 2.91
N THR A 216 -15.58 -1.74 1.96
CA THR A 216 -14.82 -2.25 0.83
C THR A 216 -15.74 -2.45 -0.38
N VAL A 217 -15.15 -2.72 -1.54
CA VAL A 217 -15.85 -3.18 -2.73
C VAL A 217 -15.24 -4.49 -3.19
N VAL A 218 -16.08 -5.40 -3.68
CA VAL A 218 -15.65 -6.59 -4.41
C VAL A 218 -15.86 -6.32 -5.90
N PRO A 219 -14.79 -6.13 -6.69
CA PRO A 219 -14.90 -6.01 -8.13
C PRO A 219 -15.16 -7.37 -8.77
N ILE A 220 -16.20 -7.46 -9.59
CA ILE A 220 -16.49 -8.58 -10.49
C ILE A 220 -16.04 -8.13 -11.89
N CYS A 221 -14.93 -8.69 -12.36
CA CYS A 221 -14.39 -8.39 -13.69
C CYS A 221 -14.77 -9.53 -14.64
N GLU A 222 -15.43 -9.19 -15.74
CA GLU A 222 -15.75 -10.13 -16.83
C GLU A 222 -14.75 -9.95 -17.96
N PHE A 223 -14.15 -11.06 -18.39
CA PHE A 223 -13.17 -11.09 -19.47
C PHE A 223 -13.67 -12.00 -20.60
N GLU A 224 -13.41 -11.59 -21.83
CA GLU A 224 -13.48 -12.43 -23.02
C GLU A 224 -12.05 -12.65 -23.51
N GLU A 225 -11.56 -13.89 -23.41
CA GLU A 225 -10.12 -14.18 -23.48
C GLU A 225 -9.33 -13.34 -22.47
N SER A 226 -8.60 -12.33 -22.94
CA SER A 226 -7.89 -11.36 -22.09
C SER A 226 -8.50 -9.96 -22.19
N GLU A 227 -9.52 -9.73 -23.00
CA GLU A 227 -10.15 -8.43 -23.16
C GLU A 227 -11.14 -8.18 -22.03
N LEU A 228 -10.99 -7.06 -21.31
CA LEU A 228 -11.89 -6.72 -20.21
C LEU A 228 -13.22 -6.21 -20.80
N ARG A 229 -14.32 -6.89 -20.49
CA ARG A 229 -15.66 -6.55 -21.00
C ARG A 229 -16.50 -5.75 -20.01
N ARG A 230 -16.35 -6.01 -18.71
CA ARG A 230 -17.19 -5.38 -17.68
C ARG A 230 -16.51 -5.41 -16.33
N ILE A 231 -16.69 -4.34 -15.55
CA ILE A 231 -16.40 -4.34 -14.11
C ILE A 231 -17.65 -3.89 -13.36
N GLU A 232 -18.21 -4.79 -12.57
CA GLU A 232 -19.25 -4.51 -11.58
C GLU A 232 -18.62 -4.43 -10.18
N LEU A 233 -19.00 -3.43 -9.41
CA LEU A 233 -18.52 -3.18 -8.06
C LEU A 233 -19.63 -3.50 -7.07
N VAL A 234 -19.36 -4.50 -6.22
CA VAL A 234 -20.27 -4.92 -5.16
C VAL A 234 -19.81 -4.30 -3.84
N PRO A 235 -20.55 -3.33 -3.26
CA PRO A 235 -20.17 -2.72 -2.00
C PRO A 235 -20.38 -3.69 -0.83
N VAL A 236 -19.44 -3.70 0.10
CA VAL A 236 -19.41 -4.61 1.24
C VAL A 236 -19.18 -3.83 2.53
N SER A 237 -20.05 -4.09 3.50
CA SER A 237 -19.92 -3.59 4.87
C SER A 237 -19.28 -4.65 5.76
N LEU A 238 -18.36 -4.22 6.60
CA LEU A 238 -17.81 -5.00 7.71
C LEU A 238 -18.47 -4.63 9.05
N GLY A 239 -19.56 -3.86 9.05
CA GLY A 239 -20.36 -3.56 10.23
C GLY A 239 -19.72 -2.54 11.17
N PHE A 240 -19.34 -1.36 10.65
CA PHE A 240 -18.91 -0.23 11.50
C PHE A 240 -19.91 0.05 12.63
N GLY A 241 -19.41 0.28 13.84
CA GLY A 241 -20.24 0.52 15.03
C GLY A 241 -20.99 -0.70 15.59
N GLN A 242 -20.87 -1.88 14.96
CA GLN A 242 -21.40 -3.11 15.54
C GLN A 242 -20.51 -3.60 16.70
N PRO A 243 -21.06 -4.40 17.62
CA PRO A 243 -20.26 -5.03 18.69
C PRO A 243 -19.08 -5.82 18.12
N VAL A 244 -17.99 -5.90 18.88
CA VAL A 244 -16.74 -6.55 18.47
C VAL A 244 -16.92 -7.98 17.95
N TYR A 245 -17.87 -8.74 18.49
CA TYR A 245 -18.18 -10.12 18.08
C TYR A 245 -19.05 -10.24 16.81
N ARG A 246 -19.51 -9.10 16.24
CA ARG A 246 -20.31 -9.04 15.01
C ARG A 246 -19.64 -8.28 13.87
N ARG A 247 -18.80 -7.28 14.16
CA ARG A 247 -18.08 -6.54 13.12
C ARG A 247 -16.91 -7.36 12.57
N GLY A 248 -16.52 -7.07 11.33
CA GLY A 248 -15.41 -7.71 10.64
C GLY A 248 -15.79 -8.82 9.67
N GLN A 249 -17.03 -9.31 9.73
CA GLN A 249 -17.58 -10.28 8.78
C GLN A 249 -18.19 -9.55 7.57
N PRO A 250 -17.82 -9.93 6.33
CA PRO A 250 -18.33 -9.28 5.13
C PRO A 250 -19.81 -9.52 4.94
N ARG A 251 -20.55 -8.45 4.65
CA ARG A 251 -21.96 -8.47 4.26
C ARG A 251 -22.14 -7.54 3.06
N LEU A 252 -23.07 -7.88 2.17
CA LEU A 252 -23.50 -6.95 1.13
C LEU A 252 -24.01 -5.67 1.81
N ALA A 253 -23.45 -4.53 1.41
CA ALA A 253 -24.02 -3.24 1.77
C ALA A 253 -25.26 -3.00 0.89
N ALA A 254 -26.22 -2.24 1.40
CA ALA A 254 -27.44 -1.87 0.69
C ALA A 254 -27.90 -0.46 1.09
N GLY A 255 -28.68 0.19 0.23
CA GLY A 255 -29.22 1.52 0.46
C GLY A 255 -28.12 2.56 0.71
N ASP A 256 -28.30 3.39 1.75
CA ASP A 256 -27.39 4.51 2.04
C ASP A 256 -25.93 4.06 2.26
N GLU A 257 -25.71 2.89 2.88
CA GLU A 257 -24.35 2.38 3.08
C GLU A 257 -23.69 1.94 1.77
N ALA A 258 -24.45 1.34 0.85
CA ALA A 258 -23.95 0.99 -0.48
C ALA A 258 -23.60 2.24 -1.29
N ALA A 259 -24.49 3.24 -1.27
CA ALA A 259 -24.27 4.53 -1.93
C ALA A 259 -23.00 5.22 -1.38
N GLU A 260 -22.83 5.29 -0.06
CA GLU A 260 -21.66 5.91 0.57
C GLU A 260 -20.34 5.24 0.13
N ILE A 261 -20.30 3.90 0.11
CA ILE A 261 -19.12 3.13 -0.29
C ILE A 261 -18.79 3.39 -1.77
N LEU A 262 -19.78 3.30 -2.65
CA LEU A 262 -19.61 3.44 -4.09
C LEU A 262 -19.27 4.88 -4.48
N GLU A 263 -19.90 5.88 -3.87
CA GLU A 263 -19.60 7.31 -4.10
C GLU A 263 -18.18 7.67 -3.68
N ARG A 264 -17.72 7.14 -2.53
CA ARG A 264 -16.33 7.28 -2.08
C ARG A 264 -15.38 6.64 -3.08
N PHE A 265 -15.62 5.40 -3.47
CA PHE A 265 -14.73 4.70 -4.40
C PHE A 265 -14.72 5.36 -5.79
N ALA A 266 -15.86 5.89 -6.25
CA ALA A 266 -15.95 6.72 -7.45
C ALA A 266 -15.16 8.01 -7.31
N ALA A 267 -15.23 8.71 -6.18
CA ALA A 267 -14.43 9.91 -5.94
C ALA A 267 -12.93 9.64 -5.97
N LEU A 268 -12.50 8.54 -5.34
CA LEU A 268 -11.10 8.10 -5.36
C LEU A 268 -10.64 7.68 -6.76
N SER A 269 -11.52 7.10 -7.58
CA SER A 269 -11.17 6.63 -8.94
C SER A 269 -11.19 7.75 -9.99
N ARG A 270 -11.96 8.83 -9.75
CA ARG A 270 -11.99 10.01 -10.63
C ARG A 270 -10.63 10.71 -10.73
N THR A 271 -9.79 10.63 -9.71
CA THR A 271 -8.42 11.20 -9.75
C THR A 271 -7.52 10.51 -10.78
N PHE A 272 -7.88 9.29 -11.18
CA PHE A 272 -7.22 8.50 -12.24
C PHE A 272 -7.97 8.53 -13.57
N GLY A 273 -8.99 9.38 -13.70
CA GLY A 273 -9.80 9.47 -14.92
C GLY A 273 -10.78 8.32 -15.12
N THR A 274 -11.02 7.47 -14.11
CA THR A 274 -12.00 6.39 -14.19
C THR A 274 -13.36 6.84 -13.68
N ALA A 275 -14.38 6.75 -14.55
CA ALA A 275 -15.77 7.03 -14.21
C ALA A 275 -16.48 5.75 -13.73
N ILE A 276 -17.31 5.91 -12.70
CA ILE A 276 -18.10 4.82 -12.11
C ILE A 276 -19.54 5.31 -12.00
N ARG A 277 -20.45 4.57 -12.64
CA ARG A 277 -21.89 4.82 -12.63
C ARG A 277 -22.53 3.96 -11.56
N ILE A 278 -23.37 4.56 -10.72
CA ILE A 278 -24.05 3.86 -9.61
C ILE A 278 -25.48 3.53 -10.04
N GLU A 279 -25.86 2.25 -9.96
CA GLU A 279 -27.19 1.73 -10.25
C GLU A 279 -27.71 0.91 -9.06
N GLY A 280 -28.58 1.51 -8.24
CA GLY A 280 -29.00 0.89 -6.99
C GLY A 280 -27.79 0.60 -6.09
N ASP A 281 -27.66 -0.65 -5.64
CA ASP A 281 -26.57 -1.10 -4.76
C ASP A 281 -25.35 -1.63 -5.53
N ARG A 282 -25.16 -1.22 -6.79
CA ARG A 282 -24.07 -1.65 -7.67
C ARG A 282 -23.36 -0.46 -8.31
N GLY A 283 -22.03 -0.56 -8.44
CA GLY A 283 -21.24 0.33 -9.28
C GLY A 283 -20.87 -0.34 -10.60
N LEU A 284 -20.90 0.39 -11.70
CA LEU A 284 -20.46 -0.06 -13.02
C LEU A 284 -19.36 0.86 -13.50
N VAL A 285 -18.18 0.31 -13.78
CA VAL A 285 -17.06 1.09 -14.31
C VAL A 285 -17.29 1.35 -15.80
N GLU A 286 -17.11 2.60 -16.22
CA GLU A 286 -17.15 2.96 -17.64
C GLU A 286 -15.83 2.59 -18.31
N LEU A 287 -15.90 1.69 -19.29
CA LEU A 287 -14.74 1.30 -20.08
C LEU A 287 -14.57 2.24 -21.29
N PRO A 288 -13.33 2.56 -21.69
CA PRO A 288 -13.08 3.34 -22.91
C PRO A 288 -13.68 2.66 -24.14
N ALA A 289 -14.24 3.45 -25.07
CA ALA A 289 -14.74 2.91 -26.33
C ALA A 289 -13.60 2.28 -27.16
N GLY A 290 -13.72 1.00 -27.47
CA GLY A 290 -12.72 0.24 -28.25
C GLY A 290 -11.61 -0.44 -27.43
N ALA A 291 -11.84 -0.65 -26.13
CA ALA A 291 -11.02 -1.51 -25.27
C ALA A 291 -11.35 -3.00 -25.47
#